data_AF-A0A0K8UWT8-F1
#
_entry.id   AF-A0A0K8UWT8-F1
#
_cell.length_a   1.000
_cell.length_b   1.000
_cell.length_c   1.000
_cell.angle_alpha   90.00
_cell.angle_beta   90.00
_cell.angle_gamma   90.00
#
_symmetry.space_group_name_H-M   'P 1'
#
loop_
_entity.id
_entity.type
_entity.pdbx_description
1 polymer ?
#
loop_
_entity_poly.entity_id
_entity_poly.type
_entity_poly.pdbx_seq_one_letter_code
_entity_poly.pdbx_strand_id
1 'polypeptide(L)'
;MFRVSQEIRLNTSSSAEVTRYCNTTNADSENDCIFGKYQRTPDADAYPTENPLVLVAPELTDPSKVQLLHFPNGAMRVNSEVDFIIKRNGVKGNFEVKAESPSGMTAITPLQLIDPERLRASFQLKEAGLYKIHIKCNSVPLPKSPFIIVSICGEPESNVRKMELPVFKSDASCVTYRGLGLTHISLEEKNEFTVDGSAAGNNMLFVGIFGPKGQCDEVVIKHTGNNVYKITYEVRDPGDYLLVAKWGEEHIPGSPFQLNAI
;
A
#
# COMPACT_ATOMS: atom_id res chain seq x y z
N MET A 1 24.31 16.27 24.69
CA MET A 1 24.38 15.63 26.02
C MET A 1 23.38 16.36 26.92
N PHE A 2 22.24 15.71 27.20
CA PHE A 2 21.14 15.97 28.16
C PHE A 2 20.58 17.40 28.44
N ARG A 3 19.24 17.50 28.44
CA ARG A 3 18.37 17.97 29.55
C ARG A 3 16.90 17.67 29.19
N VAL A 4 16.32 16.54 29.62
CA VAL A 4 15.61 16.28 30.90
C VAL A 4 14.27 17.02 30.98
N SER A 5 13.23 16.18 31.07
CA SER A 5 11.84 16.38 31.49
C SER A 5 11.64 17.55 32.47
N GLN A 6 10.63 18.38 32.23
CA GLN A 6 10.15 19.36 33.21
C GLN A 6 8.81 18.89 33.79
N GLU A 7 8.84 18.33 35.01
CA GLU A 7 7.70 18.09 35.90
C GLU A 7 7.35 19.37 36.66
N ILE A 8 6.06 19.67 36.93
CA ILE A 8 5.66 20.37 38.16
C ILE A 8 4.17 20.06 38.59
N ARG A 9 3.93 20.34 39.89
CA ARG A 9 2.80 20.22 40.85
C ARG A 9 1.79 21.39 40.88
N LEU A 10 0.54 21.11 41.30
CA LEU A 10 -0.50 22.08 41.66
C LEU A 10 -0.87 21.97 43.16
N ASN A 11 -1.02 23.12 43.83
CA ASN A 11 -1.33 23.27 45.26
C ASN A 11 -2.76 23.81 45.42
N THR A 12 -3.74 22.95 45.75
CA THR A 12 -5.04 23.36 46.27
C THR A 12 -5.52 22.37 47.34
N SER A 13 -6.05 22.90 48.46
CA SER A 13 -6.40 22.15 49.68
C SER A 13 -7.77 21.49 49.66
N SER A 14 -8.43 21.40 48.50
CA SER A 14 -9.70 20.67 48.33
C SER A 14 -9.92 20.31 46.86
N SER A 15 -10.70 19.26 46.61
CA SER A 15 -11.09 18.79 45.27
C SER A 15 -11.83 19.89 44.51
N ALA A 16 -11.16 20.59 43.60
CA ALA A 16 -11.79 21.57 42.73
C ALA A 16 -11.80 21.05 41.28
N GLU A 17 -13.01 20.86 40.72
CA GLU A 17 -13.20 20.71 39.28
C GLU A 17 -12.96 22.06 38.62
N VAL A 18 -11.74 22.30 38.12
CA VAL A 18 -11.45 23.51 37.34
C VAL A 18 -11.86 23.24 35.89
N THR A 19 -12.97 23.84 35.48
CA THR A 19 -13.61 23.58 34.17
C THR A 19 -13.01 24.37 33.01
N ARG A 20 -12.17 25.39 33.27
CA ARG A 20 -11.62 26.28 32.25
C ARG A 20 -10.27 26.86 32.67
N TYR A 21 -9.24 26.73 31.83
CA TYR A 21 -7.98 27.46 31.99
C TYR A 21 -7.64 28.21 30.70
N CYS A 22 -7.35 29.52 30.81
CA CYS A 22 -6.96 30.38 29.68
C CYS A 22 -5.57 30.96 29.95
N ASN A 23 -4.69 30.91 28.96
CA ASN A 23 -3.25 31.17 29.12
C ASN A 23 -2.87 32.67 29.18
N THR A 24 -3.84 33.58 29.05
CA THR A 24 -3.61 35.03 29.05
C THR A 24 -4.73 35.75 29.82
N THR A 25 -4.42 36.92 30.38
CA THR A 25 -5.40 37.79 31.06
C THR A 25 -6.37 38.50 30.12
N ASN A 26 -6.10 38.48 28.80
CA ASN A 26 -7.00 38.97 27.76
C ASN A 26 -7.61 37.78 27.00
N ALA A 27 -8.71 37.26 27.54
CA ALA A 27 -9.41 36.09 27.03
C ALA A 27 -10.60 36.51 26.14
N ASP A 28 -10.33 36.86 24.88
CA ASP A 28 -11.39 37.10 23.88
C ASP A 28 -11.39 36.05 22.74
N SER A 29 -10.41 35.13 22.69
CA SER A 29 -10.37 34.01 21.74
C SER A 29 -10.73 32.69 22.43
N GLU A 30 -11.86 32.07 22.05
CA GLU A 30 -12.24 30.71 22.50
C GLU A 30 -11.19 29.63 22.17
N ASN A 31 -10.23 29.93 21.29
CA ASN A 31 -9.13 29.04 20.93
C ASN A 31 -7.99 28.96 21.96
N ASP A 32 -7.95 29.83 22.97
CA ASP A 32 -6.86 29.89 23.97
C ASP A 32 -7.24 29.30 25.34
N CYS A 33 -8.42 28.68 25.44
CA CYS A 33 -8.89 28.05 26.66
C CYS A 33 -9.00 26.53 26.50
N ILE A 34 -8.45 25.80 27.47
CA ILE A 34 -8.47 24.33 27.53
C ILE A 34 -9.51 23.88 28.56
N PHE A 35 -10.29 22.85 28.18
CA PHE A 35 -11.37 22.26 28.97
C PHE A 35 -11.04 20.80 29.27
N GLY A 36 -11.13 20.38 30.54
CA GLY A 36 -10.87 18.99 30.94
C GLY A 36 -11.19 18.73 32.42
N LYS A 37 -11.33 17.44 32.80
CA LYS A 37 -11.46 17.00 34.20
C LYS A 37 -10.12 16.48 34.69
N TYR A 38 -9.68 16.93 35.88
CA TYR A 38 -8.35 16.64 36.43
C TYR A 38 -8.45 15.82 37.73
N GLN A 39 -7.57 14.83 37.94
CA GLN A 39 -7.52 14.01 39.17
C GLN A 39 -6.09 13.94 39.74
N ARG A 40 -5.97 13.97 41.07
CA ARG A 40 -4.70 13.97 41.82
C ARG A 40 -4.12 12.55 41.94
N THR A 41 -2.82 12.39 41.73
CA THR A 41 -2.12 11.13 42.04
C THR A 41 -1.73 11.06 43.53
N PRO A 42 -1.68 9.86 44.13
CA PRO A 42 -1.45 9.67 45.57
C PRO A 42 -0.09 10.17 46.09
N ASP A 43 0.91 10.27 45.21
CA ASP A 43 2.30 10.59 45.57
C ASP A 43 2.59 12.11 45.65
N ALA A 44 1.55 12.94 45.48
CA ALA A 44 1.67 14.39 45.39
C ALA A 44 1.98 15.10 46.72
N ASP A 45 1.86 14.42 47.86
CA ASP A 45 2.09 15.01 49.20
C ASP A 45 3.57 15.03 49.62
N ALA A 46 4.48 14.42 48.85
CA ALA A 46 5.86 14.18 49.28
C ALA A 46 6.86 15.33 48.99
N TYR A 47 6.43 16.49 48.47
CA TYR A 47 7.41 17.47 48.01
C TYR A 47 6.99 18.97 48.07
N PRO A 48 7.93 19.91 48.38
CA PRO A 48 7.63 21.33 48.57
C PRO A 48 7.42 22.08 47.24
N THR A 49 6.55 23.10 47.24
CA THR A 49 6.07 23.85 46.06
C THR A 49 6.54 25.32 46.07
N GLU A 50 7.29 25.75 45.06
CA GLU A 50 7.58 27.19 44.83
C GLU A 50 7.24 27.74 43.43
N ASN A 51 6.84 26.92 42.46
CA ASN A 51 6.28 27.36 41.17
C ASN A 51 5.47 26.20 40.60
N PRO A 52 4.28 26.36 39.98
CA PRO A 52 3.52 25.28 39.33
C PRO A 52 3.61 25.28 37.77
N LEU A 53 4.41 24.41 37.13
CA LEU A 53 4.26 23.99 35.71
C LEU A 53 3.07 23.02 35.61
N VAL A 54 2.24 23.23 34.59
CA VAL A 54 1.07 22.41 34.29
C VAL A 54 1.46 21.35 33.27
N LEU A 55 1.33 20.07 33.62
CA LEU A 55 1.45 18.97 32.67
C LEU A 55 0.08 18.70 32.03
N VAL A 56 0.01 18.89 30.70
CA VAL A 56 -1.11 18.46 29.87
C VAL A 56 -0.95 16.97 29.63
N ALA A 57 -1.86 16.15 30.15
CA ALA A 57 -1.94 14.76 29.70
C ALA A 57 -2.26 14.80 28.19
N PRO A 58 -1.41 14.24 27.30
CA PRO A 58 -1.82 14.08 25.92
C PRO A 58 -3.10 13.26 25.93
N GLU A 59 -4.16 13.72 25.25
CA GLU A 59 -5.36 12.90 25.07
C GLU A 59 -4.86 11.51 24.64
N LEU A 60 -5.19 10.47 25.41
CA LEU A 60 -4.84 9.08 25.16
C LEU A 60 -5.55 8.65 23.88
N THR A 61 -5.01 9.10 22.76
CA THR A 61 -5.63 8.98 21.46
C THR A 61 -4.96 7.80 20.79
N ASP A 62 -5.74 6.78 20.47
CA ASP A 62 -5.22 5.56 19.84
C ASP A 62 -4.70 5.88 18.42
N PRO A 63 -3.37 5.89 18.21
CA PRO A 63 -2.79 6.23 16.91
C PRO A 63 -3.11 5.17 15.84
N SER A 64 -3.64 4.00 16.23
CA SER A 64 -4.01 2.92 15.31
C SER A 64 -5.19 3.24 14.40
N LYS A 65 -5.97 4.27 14.73
CA LYS A 65 -7.08 4.75 13.90
C LYS A 65 -6.63 5.61 12.72
N VAL A 66 -5.41 6.12 12.76
CA VAL A 66 -4.84 6.99 11.72
C VAL A 66 -4.57 6.17 10.45
N GLN A 67 -4.94 6.71 9.30
CA GLN A 67 -4.71 6.06 7.99
C GLN A 67 -3.85 6.94 7.09
N LEU A 68 -2.93 6.33 6.37
CA LEU A 68 -2.16 6.99 5.31
C LEU A 68 -2.80 6.69 3.96
N LEU A 69 -3.27 7.74 3.27
CA LEU A 69 -3.82 7.65 1.91
C LEU A 69 -2.74 8.08 0.91
N HIS A 70 -2.69 7.39 -0.24
CA HIS A 70 -1.73 7.64 -1.31
C HIS A 70 -0.25 7.51 -0.89
N PHE A 71 0.05 6.89 0.25
CA PHE A 71 1.42 6.58 0.60
C PHE A 71 2.00 5.65 -0.49
N PRO A 72 3.21 5.94 -1.01
CA PRO A 72 3.76 5.18 -2.11
C PRO A 72 3.95 3.71 -1.74
N ASN A 73 3.47 2.82 -2.60
CA ASN A 73 3.65 1.39 -2.46
C ASN A 73 4.85 0.97 -3.34
N GLY A 74 6.01 0.75 -2.72
CA GLY A 74 7.20 0.25 -3.42
C GLY A 74 8.29 1.29 -3.63
N ALA A 75 9.01 1.17 -4.75
CA ALA A 75 10.15 2.02 -5.08
C ALA A 75 9.74 3.27 -5.86
N MET A 76 10.38 4.40 -5.54
CA MET A 76 10.22 5.70 -6.19
C MET A 76 11.56 6.16 -6.76
N ARG A 77 11.55 7.05 -7.76
CA ARG A 77 12.79 7.56 -8.34
C ARG A 77 13.38 8.70 -7.51
N VAL A 78 14.71 8.84 -7.55
CA VAL A 78 15.39 10.06 -7.08
C VAL A 78 14.76 11.29 -7.76
N ASN A 79 14.66 12.38 -7.01
CA ASN A 79 13.97 13.64 -7.34
C ASN A 79 12.45 13.53 -7.50
N SER A 80 11.84 12.36 -7.29
CA SER A 80 10.38 12.27 -7.20
C SER A 80 9.88 12.97 -5.95
N GLU A 81 8.76 13.67 -6.08
CA GLU A 81 8.01 14.20 -4.95
C GLU A 81 7.14 13.08 -4.36
N VAL A 82 7.31 12.84 -3.06
CA VAL A 82 6.42 12.03 -2.25
C VAL A 82 5.30 12.94 -1.77
N ASP A 83 4.05 12.54 -2.02
CA ASP A 83 2.85 13.27 -1.60
C ASP A 83 1.83 12.27 -1.07
N PHE A 84 1.48 12.40 0.21
CA PHE A 84 0.49 11.53 0.85
C PHE A 84 -0.34 12.30 1.88
N ILE A 85 -1.49 11.71 2.22
CA ILE A 85 -2.46 12.31 3.15
C ILE A 85 -2.54 11.47 4.41
N ILE A 86 -2.41 12.12 5.56
CA ILE A 86 -2.66 11.56 6.89
C ILE A 86 -4.13 11.84 7.24
N LYS A 87 -4.95 10.80 7.29
CA LYS A 87 -6.34 10.87 7.72
C LYS A 87 -6.43 10.57 9.21
N ARG A 88 -6.88 11.56 9.99
CA ARG A 88 -6.93 11.54 11.46
C ARG A 88 -7.98 10.57 12.01
N ASN A 89 -9.12 10.41 11.34
CA ASN A 89 -10.24 9.54 11.78
C ASN A 89 -10.64 9.81 13.24
N GLY A 90 -10.80 11.08 13.61
CA GLY A 90 -11.15 11.52 14.96
C GLY A 90 -9.99 11.53 15.97
N VAL A 91 -8.77 11.17 15.55
CA VAL A 91 -7.55 11.31 16.38
C VAL A 91 -7.15 12.78 16.44
N LYS A 92 -7.31 13.39 17.61
CA LYS A 92 -6.85 14.75 17.90
C LYS A 92 -5.41 14.73 18.37
N GLY A 93 -4.65 15.75 17.99
CA GLY A 93 -3.25 15.86 18.38
C GLY A 93 -2.38 16.48 17.30
N ASN A 94 -1.13 16.74 17.67
CA ASN A 94 -0.13 17.23 16.74
C ASN A 94 0.53 16.05 16.02
N PHE A 95 0.61 16.15 14.69
CA PHE A 95 1.26 15.17 13.84
C PHE A 95 2.63 15.69 13.43
N GLU A 96 3.62 14.82 13.49
CA GLU A 96 4.98 15.12 13.04
C GLU A 96 5.41 14.04 12.05
N VAL A 97 5.90 14.48 10.89
CA VAL A 97 6.50 13.62 9.88
C VAL A 97 7.98 13.96 9.79
N LYS A 98 8.83 12.95 9.97
CA LYS A 98 10.28 13.06 9.90
C LYS A 98 10.82 12.05 8.90
N ALA A 99 11.45 12.53 7.85
CA ALA A 99 12.10 11.69 6.84
C ALA A 99 13.59 11.55 7.15
N GLU A 100 14.09 10.33 7.29
CA GLU A 100 15.50 9.99 7.37
C GLU A 100 15.98 9.51 5.99
N SER A 101 17.00 10.19 5.45
CA SER A 101 17.64 9.83 4.19
C SER A 101 18.59 8.62 4.36
N PRO A 102 19.00 7.98 3.26
CA PRO A 102 20.00 6.92 3.26
C PRO A 102 21.35 7.36 3.87
N SER A 103 21.73 8.63 3.71
CA SER A 103 22.90 9.22 4.37
C SER A 103 22.76 9.39 5.90
N GLY A 104 21.58 9.09 6.47
CA GLY A 104 21.27 9.26 7.88
C GLY A 104 20.86 10.69 8.26
N MET A 105 20.76 11.60 7.29
CA MET A 105 20.27 12.94 7.54
C MET A 105 18.76 12.92 7.75
N THR A 106 18.28 13.58 8.80
CA THR A 106 16.85 13.62 9.09
C THR A 106 16.28 15.02 8.88
N ALA A 107 15.15 15.12 8.18
CA ALA A 107 14.42 16.35 7.95
C ALA A 107 12.98 16.25 8.45
N ILE A 108 12.46 17.32 9.03
CA ILE A 108 11.04 17.43 9.39
C ILE A 108 10.27 17.87 8.14
N THR A 109 9.24 17.12 7.77
CA THR A 109 8.37 17.43 6.65
C THR A 109 7.23 18.34 7.13
N PRO A 110 7.07 19.54 6.55
CA PRO A 110 5.96 20.42 6.91
C PRO A 110 4.62 19.79 6.50
N LEU A 111 3.63 19.95 7.36
CA LEU A 111 2.27 19.44 7.12
C LEU A 111 1.35 20.58 6.72
N GLN A 112 0.57 20.37 5.67
CA GLN A 112 -0.48 21.29 5.23
C GLN A 112 -1.84 20.77 5.69
N LEU A 113 -2.64 21.62 6.34
CA LEU A 113 -4.00 21.27 6.73
C LEU A 113 -4.93 21.41 5.53
N ILE A 114 -5.49 20.29 5.05
CA ILE A 114 -6.51 20.30 4.00
C ILE A 114 -7.87 20.58 4.66
N ASP A 115 -8.20 19.80 5.67
CA ASP A 115 -9.44 19.89 6.44
C ASP A 115 -9.20 19.38 7.88
N PRO A 116 -10.14 19.54 8.82
CA PRO A 116 -9.96 19.11 10.21
C PRO A 116 -9.60 17.62 10.40
N GLU A 117 -9.86 16.76 9.41
CA GLU A 117 -9.58 15.32 9.45
C GLU A 117 -8.40 14.90 8.56
N ARG A 118 -7.85 15.80 7.72
CA ARG A 118 -6.82 15.46 6.72
C ARG A 118 -5.66 16.44 6.71
N LEU A 119 -4.46 15.89 6.84
CA LEU A 119 -3.18 16.59 6.69
C LEU A 119 -2.44 16.07 5.46
N ARG A 120 -1.85 16.96 4.66
CA ARG A 120 -0.98 16.61 3.53
C ARG A 120 0.49 16.75 3.93
N ALA A 121 1.30 15.77 3.56
CA ALA A 121 2.74 15.83 3.69
C ALA A 121 3.37 15.69 2.30
N SER A 122 4.28 16.60 1.94
CA SER A 122 5.06 16.47 0.71
C SER A 122 6.54 16.78 0.90
N PHE A 123 7.40 15.99 0.25
CA PHE A 123 8.85 16.18 0.23
C PHE A 123 9.48 15.46 -0.97
N GLN A 124 10.72 15.82 -1.32
CA GLN A 124 11.45 15.21 -2.44
C GLN A 124 12.54 14.24 -1.98
N LEU A 125 12.70 13.15 -2.73
CA LEU A 125 13.74 12.14 -2.50
C LEU A 125 15.05 12.55 -3.19
N LYS A 126 15.95 13.22 -2.48
CA LYS A 126 17.19 13.77 -3.07
C LYS A 126 18.31 12.74 -3.27
N GLU A 127 18.27 11.62 -2.56
CA GLU A 127 19.31 10.59 -2.55
C GLU A 127 18.71 9.25 -3.01
N ALA A 128 19.55 8.36 -3.54
CA ALA A 128 19.15 6.97 -3.78
C ALA A 128 19.40 6.12 -2.53
N GLY A 129 18.48 5.22 -2.25
CA GLY A 129 18.54 4.29 -1.12
C GLY A 129 17.25 4.26 -0.31
N LEU A 130 17.34 3.64 0.85
CA LEU A 130 16.23 3.41 1.75
C LEU A 130 15.96 4.63 2.63
N TYR A 131 14.79 5.25 2.47
CA TYR A 131 14.28 6.31 3.33
C TYR A 131 13.40 5.72 4.43
N LYS A 132 13.58 6.20 5.66
CA LYS A 132 12.72 5.86 6.80
C LYS A 132 11.84 7.05 7.16
N ILE A 133 10.55 6.91 7.00
CA ILE A 133 9.56 7.95 7.27
C ILE A 133 8.94 7.67 8.63
N HIS A 134 9.35 8.44 9.62
CA HIS A 134 8.80 8.40 10.96
C HIS A 134 7.58 9.30 11.04
N ILE A 135 6.44 8.73 11.42
CA ILE A 135 5.22 9.51 11.64
C ILE A 135 4.80 9.33 13.09
N LYS A 136 4.61 10.43 13.79
CA LYS A 136 4.22 10.46 15.19
C LYS A 136 2.97 11.30 15.39
N CYS A 137 2.14 10.91 16.34
CA CYS A 137 1.04 11.69 16.88
C CYS A 137 1.32 11.94 18.37
N ASN A 138 1.37 13.21 18.80
CA ASN A 138 1.70 13.59 20.18
C ASN A 138 2.97 12.90 20.72
N SER A 139 4.02 12.85 19.90
CA SER A 139 5.29 12.15 20.17
C SER A 139 5.25 10.61 20.20
N VAL A 140 4.07 10.00 20.04
CA VAL A 140 3.89 8.53 19.94
C VAL A 140 3.96 8.10 18.47
N PRO A 141 4.85 7.17 18.08
CA PRO A 141 4.89 6.64 16.72
C PRO A 141 3.58 5.98 16.30
N LEU A 142 3.14 6.20 15.07
CA LEU A 142 2.02 5.46 14.50
C LEU A 142 2.38 3.98 14.33
N PRO A 143 1.40 3.05 14.37
CA PRO A 143 1.65 1.67 14.00
C PRO A 143 2.28 1.57 12.61
N LYS A 144 3.26 0.68 12.46
CA LYS A 144 4.08 0.50 11.25
C LYS A 144 5.07 1.63 10.95
N SER A 145 5.16 2.67 11.77
CA SER A 145 6.29 3.60 11.72
C SER A 145 7.58 2.91 12.21
N PRO A 146 8.72 3.06 11.52
CA PRO A 146 8.91 3.87 10.32
C PRO A 146 8.38 3.20 9.05
N PHE A 147 7.75 4.01 8.20
CA PHE A 147 7.36 3.61 6.85
C PHE A 147 8.56 3.69 5.93
N ILE A 148 8.74 2.70 5.07
CA ILE A 148 9.94 2.61 4.23
C ILE A 148 9.61 3.01 2.79
N ILE A 149 10.44 3.88 2.21
CA ILE A 149 10.41 4.22 0.78
C ILE A 149 11.76 3.88 0.20
N VAL A 150 11.79 3.18 -0.93
CA VAL A 150 13.04 2.88 -1.65
C VAL A 150 13.20 3.88 -2.78
N SER A 151 14.19 4.78 -2.67
CA SER A 151 14.56 5.71 -3.74
C SER A 151 15.58 5.04 -4.67
N ILE A 152 15.32 4.97 -5.97
CA ILE A 152 16.21 4.37 -6.97
C ILE A 152 16.73 5.41 -7.95
N CYS A 153 18.01 5.30 -8.33
CA CYS A 153 18.58 6.10 -9.42
C CYS A 153 17.85 5.76 -10.72
N GLY A 154 17.34 6.79 -11.39
CA GLY A 154 16.79 6.69 -12.74
C GLY A 154 16.82 8.08 -13.37
N GLU A 155 17.17 8.17 -14.65
CA GLU A 155 17.09 9.42 -15.38
C GLU A 155 15.62 9.89 -15.50
N PRO A 156 15.35 11.22 -15.48
CA PRO A 156 14.02 11.72 -15.82
C PRO A 156 13.63 11.20 -17.20
N GLU A 157 12.39 10.78 -17.37
CA GLU A 157 11.85 10.14 -18.57
C GLU A 157 11.76 11.11 -19.77
N SER A 158 12.86 11.72 -20.20
CA SER A 158 12.93 12.44 -21.47
C SER A 158 13.71 11.70 -22.54
N ASN A 159 14.42 10.60 -22.21
CA ASN A 159 15.08 9.73 -23.19
C ASN A 159 15.31 8.30 -22.67
N VAL A 160 14.38 7.75 -21.87
CA VAL A 160 14.28 6.29 -21.85
C VAL A 160 13.81 5.95 -23.25
N ARG A 161 14.70 5.40 -24.10
CA ARG A 161 14.23 4.47 -25.12
C ARG A 161 13.43 3.47 -24.31
N LYS A 162 12.11 3.65 -24.24
CA LYS A 162 11.19 2.61 -23.84
C LYS A 162 11.76 1.43 -24.62
N MET A 163 12.27 0.41 -23.93
CA MET A 163 12.49 -0.84 -24.63
C MET A 163 11.06 -1.24 -24.95
N GLU A 164 10.55 -0.69 -26.06
CA GLU A 164 9.32 -1.10 -26.68
C GLU A 164 9.61 -2.56 -26.90
N LEU A 165 9.00 -3.37 -26.03
CA LEU A 165 8.87 -4.79 -26.31
C LEU A 165 8.47 -4.83 -27.78
N PRO A 166 9.21 -5.55 -28.63
CA PRO A 166 8.94 -5.56 -30.06
C PRO A 166 7.44 -5.73 -30.23
N VAL A 167 6.79 -4.70 -30.78
CA VAL A 167 5.35 -4.74 -31.02
C VAL A 167 5.19 -5.68 -32.19
N PHE A 168 5.04 -6.96 -31.87
CA PHE A 168 4.80 -7.96 -32.87
C PHE A 168 3.40 -7.69 -33.42
N LYS A 169 3.32 -7.35 -34.71
CA LYS A 169 2.03 -7.33 -35.40
C LYS A 169 1.50 -8.76 -35.41
N SER A 170 0.41 -8.98 -34.70
CA SER A 170 -0.28 -10.25 -34.63
C SER A 170 -1.78 -10.06 -34.77
N ASP A 171 -2.46 -11.07 -35.27
CA ASP A 171 -3.92 -11.10 -35.40
C ASP A 171 -4.42 -12.42 -34.80
N ALA A 172 -5.02 -12.33 -33.61
CA ALA A 172 -5.51 -13.52 -32.91
C ALA A 172 -6.61 -14.25 -33.68
N SER A 173 -7.35 -13.56 -34.56
CA SER A 173 -8.43 -14.17 -35.36
C SER A 173 -7.92 -15.16 -36.41
N CYS A 174 -6.64 -15.07 -36.78
CA CYS A 174 -5.97 -15.99 -37.69
C CYS A 174 -5.43 -17.26 -36.99
N VAL A 175 -5.55 -17.36 -35.67
CA VAL A 175 -5.16 -18.57 -34.93
C VAL A 175 -6.19 -19.67 -35.14
N THR A 176 -5.71 -20.87 -35.45
CA THR A 176 -6.54 -22.08 -35.57
C THR A 176 -6.18 -23.10 -34.51
N TYR A 177 -7.08 -24.04 -34.25
CA TYR A 177 -6.86 -25.10 -33.26
C TYR A 177 -7.49 -26.41 -33.75
N ARG A 178 -6.94 -27.54 -33.31
CA ARG A 178 -7.44 -28.88 -33.63
C ARG A 178 -7.05 -29.88 -32.54
N GLY A 179 -7.87 -30.90 -32.36
CA GLY A 179 -7.61 -31.98 -31.40
C GLY A 179 -8.81 -32.29 -30.53
N LEU A 180 -8.87 -33.53 -30.04
CA LEU A 180 -10.02 -34.02 -29.30
C LEU A 180 -10.13 -33.38 -27.91
N GLY A 181 -9.01 -32.94 -27.31
CA GLY A 181 -8.98 -32.29 -25.99
C GLY A 181 -9.67 -30.92 -25.90
N LEU A 182 -10.46 -30.52 -26.90
CA LEU A 182 -11.38 -29.38 -26.82
C LEU A 182 -12.86 -29.78 -26.97
N THR A 183 -13.14 -31.07 -27.12
CA THR A 183 -14.51 -31.61 -27.35
C THR A 183 -14.78 -32.87 -26.54
N HIS A 184 -13.77 -33.72 -26.36
CA HIS A 184 -13.83 -34.98 -25.62
C HIS A 184 -12.71 -34.94 -24.59
N ILE A 185 -13.10 -34.96 -23.32
CA ILE A 185 -12.18 -34.95 -22.19
C ILE A 185 -12.35 -36.23 -21.41
N SER A 186 -11.26 -36.96 -21.22
CA SER A 186 -11.19 -38.12 -20.34
C SER A 186 -10.61 -37.73 -18.99
N LEU A 187 -11.19 -38.26 -17.91
CA LEU A 187 -10.64 -38.17 -16.56
C LEU A 187 -9.38 -39.02 -16.40
N GLU A 188 -8.39 -38.51 -15.66
CA GLU A 188 -7.12 -39.17 -15.34
C GLU A 188 -6.29 -39.60 -16.57
N GLU A 189 -6.65 -39.09 -17.75
CA GLU A 189 -5.93 -39.30 -19.01
C GLU A 189 -5.40 -37.97 -19.55
N LYS A 190 -4.39 -38.08 -20.43
CA LYS A 190 -3.80 -36.92 -21.10
C LYS A 190 -4.68 -36.47 -22.26
N ASN A 191 -5.33 -35.34 -22.06
CA ASN A 191 -6.11 -34.67 -23.09
C ASN A 191 -5.19 -33.77 -23.91
N GLU A 192 -5.33 -33.78 -25.23
CA GLU A 192 -4.44 -33.07 -26.14
C GLU A 192 -5.21 -32.26 -27.19
N PHE A 193 -4.72 -31.05 -27.42
CA PHE A 193 -5.04 -30.27 -28.61
C PHE A 193 -3.83 -29.46 -29.08
N THR A 194 -3.88 -29.04 -30.34
CA THR A 194 -2.85 -28.24 -30.99
C THR A 194 -3.43 -26.88 -31.33
N VAL A 195 -2.65 -25.82 -31.09
CA VAL A 195 -2.93 -24.45 -31.52
C VAL A 195 -1.89 -24.05 -32.57
N ASP A 196 -2.37 -23.53 -33.70
CA ASP A 196 -1.55 -23.08 -34.83
C ASP A 196 -1.73 -21.57 -35.02
N GLY A 197 -0.72 -20.82 -34.61
CA GLY A 197 -0.62 -19.37 -34.78
C GLY A 197 0.28 -18.96 -35.95
N SER A 198 0.60 -19.86 -36.89
CA SER A 198 1.51 -19.58 -38.01
C SER A 198 1.01 -18.43 -38.91
N ALA A 199 -0.30 -18.29 -39.07
CA ALA A 199 -0.94 -17.20 -39.82
C ALA A 199 -1.24 -15.94 -38.97
N ALA A 200 -1.05 -16.01 -37.65
CA ALA A 200 -1.43 -14.98 -36.69
C ALA A 200 -0.30 -13.97 -36.39
N GLY A 201 0.81 -14.02 -37.13
CA GLY A 201 2.02 -13.28 -36.78
C GLY A 201 2.71 -13.84 -35.53
N ASN A 202 3.72 -13.14 -35.01
CA ASN A 202 4.42 -13.58 -33.81
C ASN A 202 3.72 -13.02 -32.56
N ASN A 203 3.39 -13.86 -31.59
CA ASN A 203 2.96 -13.42 -30.26
C ASN A 203 3.12 -14.59 -29.26
N MET A 204 2.72 -14.37 -28.01
CA MET A 204 2.76 -15.36 -26.95
C MET A 204 1.41 -16.07 -26.82
N LEU A 205 1.42 -17.40 -26.85
CA LEU A 205 0.24 -18.20 -26.53
C LEU A 205 0.08 -18.30 -25.01
N PHE A 206 -1.08 -17.91 -24.49
CA PHE A 206 -1.50 -18.17 -23.12
C PHE A 206 -2.63 -19.21 -23.12
N VAL A 207 -2.53 -20.21 -22.26
CA VAL A 207 -3.59 -21.20 -22.03
C VAL A 207 -3.81 -21.36 -20.53
N GLY A 208 -5.05 -21.21 -20.08
CA GLY A 208 -5.49 -21.48 -18.71
C GLY A 208 -6.71 -22.38 -18.71
N ILE A 209 -6.80 -23.29 -17.74
CA ILE A 209 -7.92 -24.22 -17.59
C ILE A 209 -8.44 -24.08 -16.16
N PHE A 210 -9.73 -23.80 -16.02
CA PHE A 210 -10.42 -23.65 -14.73
C PHE A 210 -11.50 -24.72 -14.62
N GLY A 211 -11.42 -25.57 -13.61
CA GLY A 211 -12.41 -26.59 -13.29
C GLY A 211 -13.22 -26.28 -12.04
N PRO A 212 -14.04 -27.22 -11.57
CA PRO A 212 -14.94 -27.02 -10.42
C PRO A 212 -14.20 -26.74 -9.10
N LYS A 213 -12.95 -27.20 -8.96
CA LYS A 213 -12.11 -26.96 -7.78
C LYS A 213 -11.10 -25.81 -7.94
N GLY A 214 -11.13 -25.09 -9.05
CA GLY A 214 -10.20 -24.01 -9.36
C GLY A 214 -9.32 -24.30 -10.58
N GLN A 215 -8.15 -23.70 -10.65
CA GLN A 215 -7.23 -23.84 -11.79
C GLN A 215 -6.67 -25.26 -11.88
N CYS A 216 -6.53 -25.79 -13.09
CA CYS A 216 -5.91 -27.09 -13.33
C CYS A 216 -4.39 -27.00 -13.11
N ASP A 217 -3.84 -27.86 -12.27
CA ASP A 217 -2.42 -27.82 -11.89
C ASP A 217 -1.49 -28.32 -13.00
N GLU A 218 -1.97 -29.21 -13.88
CA GLU A 218 -1.14 -29.90 -14.87
C GLU A 218 -1.54 -29.52 -16.30
N VAL A 219 -0.96 -28.42 -16.80
CA VAL A 219 -1.07 -27.98 -18.19
C VAL A 219 0.34 -27.84 -18.77
N VAL A 220 0.65 -28.67 -19.77
CA VAL A 220 1.93 -28.69 -20.47
C VAL A 220 1.75 -28.07 -21.85
N ILE A 221 2.51 -27.02 -22.15
CA ILE A 221 2.51 -26.35 -23.46
C ILE A 221 3.87 -26.56 -24.10
N LYS A 222 3.89 -27.24 -25.24
CA LYS A 222 5.10 -27.52 -26.02
C LYS A 222 5.07 -26.78 -27.34
N HIS A 223 6.02 -25.86 -27.55
CA HIS A 223 6.22 -25.23 -28.85
C HIS A 223 6.90 -26.23 -29.80
N THR A 224 6.28 -26.48 -30.96
CA THR A 224 6.79 -27.40 -31.99
C THR A 224 7.44 -26.68 -33.17
N GLY A 225 7.60 -25.35 -33.08
CA GLY A 225 8.12 -24.49 -34.15
C GLY A 225 7.01 -23.84 -34.98
N ASN A 226 7.36 -22.80 -35.76
CA ASN A 226 6.45 -22.07 -36.64
C ASN A 226 5.15 -21.58 -35.95
N ASN A 227 5.25 -21.12 -34.70
CA ASN A 227 4.11 -20.70 -33.88
C ASN A 227 3.03 -21.78 -33.71
N VAL A 228 3.41 -23.05 -33.81
CA VAL A 228 2.55 -24.20 -33.49
C VAL A 228 2.87 -24.70 -32.09
N TYR A 229 1.82 -24.92 -31.30
CA TYR A 229 1.90 -25.34 -29.91
C TYR A 229 1.04 -26.57 -29.69
N LYS A 230 1.62 -27.59 -29.06
CA LYS A 230 0.91 -28.77 -28.57
C LYS A 230 0.63 -28.59 -27.09
N ILE A 231 -0.64 -28.63 -26.71
CA ILE A 231 -1.10 -28.50 -25.34
C ILE A 231 -1.55 -29.87 -24.86
N THR A 232 -1.05 -30.27 -23.70
CA THR A 232 -1.44 -31.51 -23.02
C THR A 232 -1.83 -31.18 -21.59
N TYR A 233 -2.99 -31.65 -21.15
CA TYR A 233 -3.47 -31.42 -19.79
C TYR A 233 -4.19 -32.65 -19.25
N GLU A 234 -4.26 -32.76 -17.92
CA GLU A 234 -4.95 -33.83 -17.20
C GLU A 234 -6.00 -33.22 -16.27
N VAL A 235 -7.19 -33.81 -16.24
CA VAL A 235 -8.27 -33.45 -15.32
C VAL A 235 -8.57 -34.64 -14.42
N ARG A 236 -8.82 -34.38 -13.13
CA ARG A 236 -9.05 -35.44 -12.12
C ARG A 236 -10.47 -35.50 -11.60
N ASP A 237 -11.25 -34.45 -11.80
CA ASP A 237 -12.59 -34.33 -11.24
C ASP A 237 -13.61 -34.20 -12.38
N PRO A 238 -14.75 -34.91 -12.32
CA PRO A 238 -15.84 -34.70 -13.26
C PRO A 238 -16.47 -33.33 -13.08
N GLY A 239 -16.96 -32.74 -14.17
CA GLY A 239 -17.70 -31.49 -14.15
C GLY A 239 -17.38 -30.56 -15.31
N ASP A 240 -17.83 -29.31 -15.17
CA ASP A 240 -17.65 -28.28 -16.18
C ASP A 240 -16.30 -27.58 -16.02
N TYR A 241 -15.60 -27.44 -17.14
CA TYR A 241 -14.30 -26.79 -17.25
C TYR A 241 -14.37 -25.62 -18.22
N LEU A 242 -13.64 -24.55 -17.92
CA LEU A 242 -13.46 -23.37 -18.76
C LEU A 242 -12.01 -23.30 -19.20
N LEU A 243 -11.77 -23.49 -20.49
CA LEU A 243 -10.44 -23.34 -21.10
C LEU A 243 -10.35 -21.99 -21.80
N VAL A 244 -9.39 -21.17 -21.38
CA VAL A 244 -9.08 -19.87 -21.96
C VAL A 244 -7.79 -19.99 -22.76
N ALA A 245 -7.87 -19.73 -24.05
CA ALA A 245 -6.69 -19.59 -24.93
C ALA A 245 -6.62 -18.17 -25.51
N LYS A 246 -5.43 -17.56 -25.47
CA LYS A 246 -5.17 -16.19 -25.95
C LYS A 246 -3.88 -16.11 -26.75
N TRP A 247 -3.86 -15.25 -27.77
CA TRP A 247 -2.68 -14.91 -28.55
C TRP A 247 -2.30 -13.46 -28.26
N GLY A 248 -1.27 -13.26 -27.43
CA GLY A 248 -1.05 -12.00 -26.75
C GLY A 248 -2.16 -11.71 -25.74
N GLU A 249 -2.77 -10.54 -25.86
CA GLU A 249 -3.85 -10.10 -24.97
C GLU A 249 -5.26 -10.47 -25.47
N GLU A 250 -5.36 -10.95 -26.72
CA GLU A 250 -6.63 -11.23 -27.40
C GLU A 250 -7.01 -12.71 -27.36
N HIS A 251 -8.31 -13.00 -27.26
CA HIS A 251 -8.83 -14.36 -27.33
C HIS A 251 -8.70 -14.92 -28.75
N ILE A 252 -8.26 -16.17 -28.86
CA ILE A 252 -8.33 -16.89 -30.14
C ILE A 252 -9.80 -17.22 -30.48
N PRO A 253 -10.15 -17.46 -31.75
CA PRO A 253 -11.50 -17.89 -32.12
C PRO A 253 -11.99 -19.07 -31.28
N GLY A 254 -13.22 -19.01 -30.78
CA GLY A 254 -13.82 -20.06 -29.94
C GLY A 254 -13.43 -20.03 -28.45
N SER A 255 -12.42 -19.24 -28.07
CA SER A 255 -12.09 -18.99 -26.67
C SER A 255 -13.06 -17.98 -26.05
N PRO A 256 -13.55 -18.19 -24.81
CA PRO A 256 -13.27 -19.36 -23.96
C PRO A 256 -14.07 -20.60 -24.37
N PHE A 257 -13.46 -21.77 -24.19
CA PHE A 257 -14.08 -23.06 -24.47
C PHE A 257 -14.73 -23.61 -23.20
N GLN A 258 -16.01 -23.96 -23.31
CA GLN A 258 -16.72 -24.71 -22.28
C GLN A 258 -16.56 -26.20 -22.57
N LEU A 259 -16.03 -26.92 -21.60
CA LEU A 259 -15.72 -28.33 -21.71
C LEU A 259 -16.42 -29.08 -20.57
N ASN A 260 -16.78 -30.33 -20.81
CA ASN A 260 -17.42 -31.17 -19.82
C ASN A 260 -16.64 -32.49 -19.71
N ALA A 261 -16.12 -32.77 -18.52
CA ALA A 261 -15.42 -34.02 -18.22
C ALA A 261 -16.41 -34.96 -17.52
N ILE A 262 -16.63 -36.14 -18.12
CA ILE A 262 -17.57 -37.17 -17.66
C ILE A 262 -16.79 -38.38 -17.19
#